data_AF-F8E178-F1
#
_entry.id   AF-F8E178-F1
#
_cell.length_a   1.000
_cell.length_b   1.000
_cell.length_c   1.000
_cell.angle_alpha   90.00
_cell.angle_beta   90.00
_cell.angle_gamma   90.00
#
_symmetry.space_group_name_H-M   'P 1'
#
loop_
_entity.id
_entity.type
_entity.pdbx_description
1 polymer ?
#
loop_
_entity_poly.entity_id
_entity_poly.type
_entity_poly.pdbx_seq_one_letter_code
_entity_poly.pdbx_strand_id
1 'polypeptide(L)' 'MTPGQRVRLIATSDPYTTLRPGVLGTVAFVDDLGTVHVDWDTGSNLGLIPGEDSWETLPLPTFKK' A
#
# COMPACT_ATOMS: atom_id res chain seq x y z
N MET A 1 -1.00 -10.12 -3.59
CA MET A 1 0.03 -9.41 -2.80
C MET A 1 0.29 -10.18 -1.52
N THR A 2 1.49 -10.13 -0.97
CA THR A 2 1.84 -10.87 0.24
C THR A 2 1.90 -9.95 1.46
N PRO A 3 1.37 -10.37 2.63
CA PRO A 3 1.64 -9.70 3.90
C PRO A 3 3.14 -9.44 4.12
N GLY A 4 3.49 -8.29 4.69
CA GLY A 4 4.86 -7.84 4.92
C GLY A 4 5.54 -7.21 3.70
N GLN A 5 4.92 -7.22 2.52
CA GLN A 5 5.48 -6.56 1.35
C GLN A 5 5.39 -5.05 1.48
N ARG A 6 6.47 -4.34 1.10
CA ARG A 6 6.46 -2.87 1.07
C ARG A 6 5.79 -2.35 -0.19
N VAL A 7 5.03 -1.28 -0.02
CA VAL A 7 4.34 -0.60 -1.12
C VAL A 7 4.54 0.90 -1.03
N ARG A 8 4.40 1.56 -2.18
CA ARG A 8 4.39 3.01 -2.30
C ARG A 8 3.11 3.44 -2.99
N LEU A 9 2.39 4.39 -2.39
CA LEU A 9 1.21 4.99 -3.02
C LEU A 9 1.65 5.79 -4.25
N ILE A 10 1.02 5.55 -5.40
CA ILE A 10 1.20 6.35 -6.62
C ILE A 10 0.06 7.36 -6.75
N ALA A 11 -1.18 6.90 -6.59
CA ALA A 11 -2.37 7.74 -6.65
C ALA A 11 -3.56 7.05 -5.97
N THR A 12 -4.49 7.86 -5.48
CA THR A 12 -5.79 7.43 -4.96
C THR A 12 -6.80 8.54 -5.24
N SER A 13 -8.05 8.16 -5.51
CA SER A 13 -9.17 9.10 -5.66
C SER A 13 -9.94 9.34 -4.36
N ASP A 14 -9.58 8.67 -3.26
CA ASP A 14 -10.30 8.79 -1.99
C ASP A 14 -10.18 10.23 -1.42
N PRO A 15 -11.28 10.99 -1.30
CA PRO A 15 -11.24 12.36 -0.78
C PRO A 15 -11.09 12.42 0.75
N TYR A 16 -11.19 11.29 1.45
CA TYR A 16 -11.15 11.20 2.91
C TYR A 16 -9.76 10.82 3.47
N THR A 17 -8.80 10.52 2.61
CA THR A 17 -7.41 10.25 3.02
C THR A 17 -6.53 11.48 2.92
N THR A 18 -5.56 11.60 3.83
CA THR A 18 -4.49 12.61 3.77
C THR A 18 -3.22 12.06 3.13
N LEU A 19 -3.23 10.78 2.71
CA LEU A 19 -2.09 10.16 2.05
C LEU A 19 -1.76 10.89 0.76
N ARG A 20 -0.45 11.10 0.55
CA ARG A 20 0.08 11.70 -0.66
C ARG A 20 0.85 10.66 -1.47
N PRO A 21 0.89 10.81 -2.81
CA PRO A 21 1.80 10.02 -3.64
C PRO A 21 3.20 9.99 -3.05
N GLY A 22 3.78 8.80 -2.93
CA GLY A 22 5.09 8.56 -2.37
C GLY A 22 5.13 8.08 -0.93
N VAL A 23 4.03 8.15 -0.20
CA VAL A 23 3.95 7.54 1.13
C VAL A 23 4.10 6.03 1.00
N LEU A 24 4.87 5.47 1.92
CA LEU A 24 5.12 4.05 1.99
C LEU A 24 4.24 3.38 3.04
N GLY A 25 3.97 2.11 2.81
CA GLY A 25 3.24 1.26 3.74
C GLY A 25 3.64 -0.19 3.59
N THR A 26 3.16 -1.01 4.52
CA THR A 26 3.39 -2.45 4.55
C THR A 26 2.07 -3.17 4.39
N VAL A 27 1.98 -4.12 3.47
CA VAL A 27 0.76 -4.92 3.30
C VAL A 27 0.50 -5.71 4.58
N ALA A 28 -0.66 -5.50 5.20
CA ALA A 28 -1.11 -6.27 6.34
C ALA A 28 -1.76 -7.58 5.86
N PHE A 29 -2.77 -7.47 4.99
CA PHE A 29 -3.45 -8.60 4.37
C PHE A 29 -4.24 -8.16 3.12
N VAL A 30 -4.77 -9.13 2.38
CA VAL A 30 -5.73 -8.91 1.29
C VAL A 30 -7.01 -9.63 1.68
N ASP A 31 -8.14 -8.93 1.62
CA ASP A 31 -9.44 -9.51 1.95
C ASP A 31 -10.07 -10.26 0.76
N ASP A 32 -11.20 -10.92 1.01
CA ASP A 32 -11.91 -11.72 0.01
C ASP A 32 -12.51 -10.87 -1.13
N LEU A 33 -12.60 -9.55 -0.96
CA LEU A 33 -13.02 -8.61 -2.02
C LEU A 33 -11.84 -8.15 -2.88
N GLY A 34 -10.61 -8.51 -2.51
CA GLY A 34 -9.39 -8.10 -3.19
C GLY A 34 -8.84 -6.75 -2.75
N THR A 35 -9.40 -6.15 -1.69
CA THR A 35 -8.86 -4.91 -1.12
C THR A 35 -7.56 -5.21 -0.39
N VAL A 36 -6.53 -4.41 -0.66
CA VAL A 36 -5.23 -4.55 -0.02
C VAL A 36 -5.19 -3.65 1.20
N HIS A 37 -5.22 -4.25 2.39
CA HIS A 37 -5.09 -3.53 3.64
C HIS A 37 -3.61 -3.26 3.90
N VAL A 38 -3.26 -1.99 4.11
CA VAL A 38 -1.89 -1.51 4.25
C VAL A 38 -1.73 -0.76 5.56
N ASP A 39 -0.76 -1.17 6.35
CA ASP A 39 -0.26 -0.39 7.47
C ASP A 39 0.66 0.71 6.91
N TRP A 40 0.09 1.90 6.70
CA TRP A 40 0.84 3.05 6.17
C TRP A 40 1.77 3.63 7.23
N ASP A 41 2.97 4.07 6.82
CA ASP A 41 3.96 4.65 7.75
C ASP A 41 3.46 5.92 8.45
N THR A 42 2.45 6.57 7.87
CA THR A 42 1.79 7.76 8.43
C THR A 42 0.70 7.41 9.45
N GLY A 43 0.38 6.12 9.64
CA GLY A 43 -0.73 5.65 10.47
C GLY A 43 -2.10 5.75 9.79
N SER A 44 -2.15 5.98 8.47
CA SER A 44 -3.39 5.91 7.71
C SER A 44 -3.93 4.49 7.63
N ASN A 45 -5.25 4.34 7.47
CA ASN A 45 -5.95 3.07 7.29
C ASN A 45 -6.54 2.90 5.89
N LEU A 46 -6.06 3.65 4.89
CA LEU A 46 -6.54 3.53 3.51
C LEU A 46 -6.28 2.10 2.98
N GLY A 47 -7.35 1.41 2.56
CA GLY A 47 -7.23 0.19 1.76
C GLY A 47 -7.02 0.53 0.29
N LEU A 48 -6.18 -0.24 -0.41
CA LEU A 48 -5.97 -0.05 -1.85
C LEU A 48 -6.89 -0.99 -2.64
N ILE A 49 -7.65 -0.44 -3.57
CA ILE A 49 -8.57 -1.16 -4.44
C ILE A 49 -7.94 -1.31 -5.84
N PRO A 50 -7.70 -2.54 -6.32
CA PRO A 50 -7.19 -2.76 -7.67
C PRO A 50 -8.10 -2.15 -8.75
N GLY A 51 -7.54 -1.26 -9.57
CA GLY A 51 -8.25 -0.59 -10.66
C GLY A 51 -8.84 0.78 -10.28
N GLU A 52 -8.92 1.10 -8.99
CA GLU A 52 -9.25 2.45 -8.49
C GLU A 52 -7.99 3.17 -8.01
N ASP A 53 -7.22 2.51 -7.14
CA ASP A 53 -5.96 3.03 -6.63
C ASP A 53 -4.77 2.57 -7.47
N SER A 54 -3.68 3.33 -7.40
CA SER A 54 -2.41 3.00 -8.03
C SER A 54 -1.30 2.96 -6.99
N TRP A 55 -0.52 1.89 -7.02
CA TRP A 55 0.63 1.70 -6.13
C TRP A 55 1.70 0.86 -6.83
N GLU A 56 2.91 0.92 -6.30
CA GLU A 56 3.98 -0.01 -6.68
C GLU A 56 4.44 -0.83 -5.49
N THR A 57 4.89 -2.05 -5.77
CA THR A 57 5.50 -2.94 -4.78
C THR A 57 6.99 -2.70 -4.77
N LEU A 58 7.56 -2.46 -3.59
CA LEU A 58 8.99 -2.30 -3.45
C LEU A 58 9.65 -3.67 -3.25
N PRO A 59 10.82 -3.91 -3.87
CA PRO A 59 11.58 -5.11 -3.61
C PRO A 59 11.94 -5.17 -2.13
N LEU A 60 11.91 -6.38 -1.57
CA LEU A 60 12.49 -6.61 -0.24
C LEU A 60 13.95 -6.13 -0.27
N PRO A 61 14.45 -5.51 0.82
CA PRO A 61 15.85 -5.11 0.88
C PRO A 61 16.72 -6.34 0.61
N THR A 62 17.31 -6.38 -0.58
CA THR A 62 18.28 -7.40 -0.93
C THR A 62 19.54 -7.10 -0.13
N PHE A 63 19.85 -7.92 0.86
CA PHE A 63 21.15 -7.91 1.50
C PHE A 63 22.19 -8.22 0.41
N LYS A 64 22.96 -7.20 0.01
CA LYS A 64 24.17 -7.42 -0.79
C LYS A 64 25.23 -7.98 0.17
N LYS A 65 25.66 -9.21 -0.11
CA LYS A 65 26.75 -9.89 0.58
C LYS A 65 28.10 -9.28 0.19
#